data_AF-A0A7G8IVZ0-F1
#
_entry.id   AF-A0A7G8IVZ0-F1
#
_cell.length_a   1.000
_cell.length_b   1.000
_cell.length_c   1.000
_cell.angle_alpha   90.00
_cell.angle_beta   90.00
_cell.angle_gamma   90.00
#
_symmetry.space_group_name_H-M   'P 1'
#
loop_
_entity.id
_entity.type
_entity.pdbx_description
1 polymer ?
#
loop_
_entity_poly.entity_id
_entity_poly.type
_entity_poly.pdbx_seq_one_letter_code
_entity_poly.pdbx_strand_id
1 'polypeptide(L)' 'MSVAAPSCLIQRHFLQLSATLAERCQQLQLELSDQVASLPFGNERWLVTERELSAAEDALLRLHNRVDQLVSIP' A
#
# COMPACT_ATOMS: atom_id res chain seq x y z
N MET A 1 36.43 -10.14 9.79
CA MET A 1 35.15 -10.04 10.51
C MET A 1 34.07 -9.72 9.49
N SER A 2 33.14 -10.64 9.24
CA SER A 2 32.14 -10.53 8.18
C SER A 2 31.04 -9.54 8.59
N VAL A 3 30.90 -8.43 7.87
CA VAL A 3 29.83 -7.45 8.09
C VAL A 3 28.59 -7.93 7.36
N ALA A 4 27.90 -8.91 7.94
CA ALA A 4 26.59 -9.34 7.49
C ALA A 4 25.52 -8.40 8.08
N ALA A 5 25.36 -7.20 7.52
CA ALA A 5 24.32 -6.26 7.98
C ALA A 5 23.73 -5.24 6.96
N PRO A 6 23.47 -5.57 5.68
CA PRO A 6 22.55 -4.76 4.87
C PRO A 6 21.15 -5.39 4.70
N SER A 7 21.04 -6.73 4.67
CA SER A 7 19.81 -7.42 4.23
C SER A 7 18.65 -7.32 5.21
N CYS A 8 18.92 -7.42 6.52
CA CYS A 8 17.89 -7.39 7.57
C CYS A 8 17.23 -6.01 7.73
N LEU A 9 17.97 -4.91 7.50
CA LEU A 9 17.43 -3.56 7.56
C LEU A 9 16.49 -3.26 6.38
N ILE A 10 16.86 -3.71 5.18
CA ILE A 10 16.03 -3.59 3.97
C ILE A 10 14.72 -4.36 4.16
N GLN A 11 14.79 -5.59 4.68
CA GLN A 11 13.62 -6.44 4.91
C GLN A 11 12.68 -5.86 5.99
N ARG A 12 13.23 -5.29 7.07
CA ARG A 12 12.44 -4.62 8.11
C ARG A 12 11.76 -3.36 7.61
N HIS A 13 12.47 -2.51 6.87
CA HIS A 13 11.88 -1.30 6.28
C HIS A 13 10.77 -1.64 5.29
N PHE A 14 10.94 -2.72 4.51
CA PHE A 14 9.91 -3.24 3.63
C PHE A 14 8.64 -3.67 4.38
N LEU A 15 8.79 -4.47 5.45
CA LEU A 15 7.67 -4.93 6.27
C LEU A 15 6.91 -3.75 6.93
N GLN A 16 7.65 -2.72 7.36
CA GLN A 16 7.05 -1.51 7.91
C GLN A 16 6.25 -0.76 6.85
N LEU A 17 6.80 -0.57 5.65
CA LEU A 17 6.11 0.07 4.53
C LEU A 17 4.84 -0.70 4.12
N SER A 18 4.93 -2.03 4.02
CA SER A 18 3.76 -2.85 3.66
C SER A 18 2.66 -2.78 4.71
N ALA A 19 3.02 -2.76 5.99
CA ALA A 19 2.06 -2.64 7.07
C ALA A 19 1.37 -1.26 7.05
N THR A 20 2.14 -0.18 6.91
CA THR A 20 1.60 1.19 6.84
C THR A 20 0.71 1.39 5.60
N LEU A 21 1.08 0.85 4.44
CA LEU A 21 0.25 0.92 3.23
C LEU A 21 -1.04 0.11 3.36
N ALA A 22 -0.98 -1.08 3.96
CA ALA A 22 -2.16 -1.89 4.20
C ALA A 22 -3.15 -1.20 5.15
N GLU A 23 -2.65 -0.60 6.24
CA GLU A 23 -3.46 0.18 7.16
C GLU A 23 -4.10 1.40 6.47
N ARG A 24 -3.33 2.11 5.62
CA ARG A 24 -3.87 3.24 4.86
C ARG A 24 -4.94 2.82 3.86
N CYS A 25 -4.80 1.66 3.21
CA CYS A 25 -5.82 1.12 2.31
C CYS A 25 -7.12 0.84 3.05
N GLN A 26 -7.04 0.22 4.24
CA GLN A 26 -8.23 -0.05 5.05
C GLN A 26 -8.94 1.24 5.47
N GLN A 27 -8.18 2.27 5.85
CA GLN A 27 -8.74 3.58 6.20
C GLN A 27 -9.44 4.23 5.00
N LEU A 28 -8.80 4.22 3.83
CA LEU A 28 -9.39 4.78 2.60
C LEU A 28 -10.65 4.03 2.17
N GLN A 29 -10.70 2.70 2.33
CA GLN A 29 -11.89 1.90 2.05
C GLN A 29 -13.07 2.29 2.96
N LEU A 30 -12.82 2.46 4.26
CA LEU A 30 -13.83 2.90 5.21
C LEU A 30 -14.32 4.33 4.90
N GLU A 31 -13.40 5.24 4.60
CA GLU A 31 -13.74 6.62 4.24
C GLU A 31 -14.54 6.68 2.94
N LEU A 32 -14.19 5.85 1.95
CA LEU A 32 -14.94 5.72 0.70
C LEU A 32 -16.34 5.15 0.95
N SER A 33 -16.48 4.12 1.79
CA SER A 33 -17.79 3.53 2.09
C SER A 33 -18.72 4.52 2.79
N ASP A 34 -18.19 5.29 3.74
CA ASP A 34 -18.93 6.32 4.44
C ASP A 34 -19.31 7.48 3.50
N GLN A 35 -18.41 7.88 2.61
CA GLN A 35 -18.69 8.88 1.60
C GLN A 35 -19.81 8.41 0.67
N VAL A 36 -19.70 7.21 0.10
CA VAL A 36 -20.73 6.64 -0.80
C VAL A 36 -22.09 6.54 -0.09
N ALA A 37 -22.13 6.11 1.17
CA ALA A 37 -23.35 6.00 1.95
C ALA A 37 -23.98 7.36 2.30
N SER A 38 -23.17 8.43 2.37
CA SER A 38 -23.61 9.77 2.76
C SER A 38 -23.72 10.75 1.59
N LEU A 39 -23.51 10.31 0.35
CA LEU A 39 -23.44 11.18 -0.82
C LEU A 39 -24.73 12.00 -1.04
N PRO A 40 -24.73 13.34 -0.85
CA PRO A 40 -25.68 14.17 -1.55
C PRO A 40 -25.31 14.15 -3.04
N PHE A 41 -26.32 14.19 -3.92
CA PHE A 41 -26.13 14.24 -5.37
C PHE A 41 -25.08 15.31 -5.74
N GLY A 42 -23.93 14.87 -6.28
CA GLY A 42 -22.91 15.74 -6.86
C GLY A 42 -21.65 15.99 -6.02
N ASN A 43 -21.46 15.35 -4.86
CA ASN A 43 -20.17 15.47 -4.17
C ASN A 43 -19.13 14.51 -4.78
N GLU A 44 -18.27 15.00 -5.66
CA GLU A 44 -17.22 14.23 -6.35
C GLU A 44 -16.01 13.87 -5.46
N ARG A 45 -16.04 14.20 -4.16
CA ARG A 45 -14.94 13.95 -3.23
C ARG A 45 -14.52 12.46 -3.16
N TRP A 46 -15.46 11.54 -3.40
CA TRP A 46 -15.17 10.10 -3.48
C TRP A 46 -14.20 9.73 -4.62
N LEU A 47 -14.18 10.49 -5.72
CA LEU A 47 -13.25 10.25 -6.85
C LEU A 47 -11.79 10.47 -6.46
N VAL A 48 -11.54 11.41 -5.54
CA VAL A 48 -10.18 11.65 -5.02
C VAL A 48 -9.74 10.45 -4.17
N THR A 49 -10.62 9.99 -3.27
CA THR A 49 -10.37 8.82 -2.43
C THR A 49 -10.18 7.54 -3.25
N GLU A 50 -10.98 7.35 -4.31
CA GLU A 50 -10.83 6.23 -5.25
C GLU A 50 -9.46 6.25 -5.96
N ARG A 51 -9.03 7.42 -6.45
CA ARG A 51 -7.72 7.56 -7.11
C ARG A 51 -6.57 7.27 -6.16
N GLU A 52 -6.65 7.76 -4.92
CA GLU A 52 -5.64 7.46 -3.90
C GLU A 52 -5.60 5.97 -3.56
N LEU A 53 -6.78 5.33 -3.47
CA LEU A 53 -6.87 3.89 -3.21
C LEU A 53 -6.22 3.08 -4.34
N SER A 54 -6.57 3.37 -5.60
CA SER A 54 -6.00 2.68 -6.76
C SER A 54 -4.48 2.86 -6.85
N ALA A 55 -3.95 4.05 -6.56
CA ALA A 55 -2.51 4.29 -6.51
C ALA A 55 -1.81 3.48 -5.40
N ALA A 56 -2.46 3.30 -4.25
CA ALA A 56 -1.92 2.51 -3.15
C ALA A 56 -1.91 1.00 -3.45
N GLU A 57 -2.98 0.49 -4.08
CA GLU A 57 -3.07 -0.90 -4.55
C GLU A 57 -1.99 -1.22 -5.60
N ASP A 58 -1.79 -0.33 -6.57
CA ASP A 58 -0.73 -0.45 -7.57
C ASP A 58 0.67 -0.46 -6.95
N ALA A 59 0.90 0.37 -5.93
CA ALA A 59 2.17 0.40 -5.22
C ALA A 59 2.42 -0.91 -4.46
N LEU A 60 1.39 -1.48 -3.83
CA LEU A 60 1.47 -2.77 -3.14
C LEU A 60 1.75 -3.93 -4.12
N LEU A 61 1.06 -3.96 -5.26
CA LEU A 61 1.31 -4.95 -6.31
C LEU A 61 2.75 -4.89 -6.84
N ARG A 62 3.28 -3.69 -7.07
CA ARG A 62 4.67 -3.50 -7.51
C ARG A 62 5.67 -3.97 -6.45
N LEU A 63 5.40 -3.71 -5.17
CA LEU A 63 6.24 -4.18 -4.08
C LEU A 63 6.22 -5.71 -3.98
N HIS A 64 5.05 -6.34 -4.09
CA HIS A 64 4.91 -7.80 -4.07
C HIS A 64 5.69 -8.46 -5.22
N ASN A 65 5.46 -7.98 -6.46
CA ASN A 65 6.16 -8.47 -7.64
C ASN A 65 7.69 -8.29 -7.55
N ARG A 66 8.16 -7.24 -6.88
CA ARG A 66 9.59 -6.99 -6.69
C ARG A 66 10.20 -7.93 -5.65
N VAL A 67 9.45 -8.35 -4.64
CA VAL A 67 9.88 -9.39 -3.70
C VAL A 67 9.98 -10.74 -4.40
N ASP A 68 9.00 -11.12 -5.21
CA ASP A 68 9.04 -12.39 -5.95
C ASP A 68 10.25 -12.48 -6.89
N GLN A 69 10.61 -11.35 -7.53
CA GLN A 69 11.82 -11.26 -8.36
C GLN A 69 13.12 -11.37 -7.56
N LEU A 70 13.17 -10.85 -6.32
CA LEU A 70 14.35 -10.94 -5.46
C LEU A 70 14.52 -12.32 -4.81
N VAL A 71 13.42 -13.05 -4.59
CA VAL A 71 13.42 -14.42 -4.05
C VAL A 71 13.72 -15.46 -5.13
N SER A 72 13.53 -15.13 -6.42
CA SER A 72 13.77 -16.01 -7.57
C SER A 72 15.20 -15.97 -8.14
N ILE A 73 16.16 -15.31 -7.45
CA ILE A 73 17.56 -15.28 -7.88
C ILE A 73 18.27 -16.54 -7.33
N PRO A 74 18.81 -17.43 -8.18
CA PRO A 74 19.50 -18.66 -7.75
C PRO A 74 20.84 -18.41 -7.04
#